data_AF-A0A8J6NDX4-F1
#
_entry.id   AF-A0A8J6NDX4-F1
#
_cell.length_a   1.000
_cell.length_b   1.000
_cell.length_c   1.000
_cell.angle_alpha   90.00
_cell.angle_beta   90.00
_cell.angle_gamma   90.00
#
_symmetry.space_group_name_H-M   'P 1'
#
loop_
_entity.id
_entity.type
_entity.pdbx_description
1 polymer ?
#
loop_
_entity_poly.entity_id
_entity_poly.type
_entity_poly.pdbx_seq_one_letter_code
_entity_poly.pdbx_strand_id
1 'polypeptide(L)'
;MELGALVCLKKNPSCDSCPVLDGCKAYKLMIINQRPIPAPRKKTIQINMACGVLKKKRLIFTQKKQKKMPGQVSKSFQADA
;
A
#
# COMPACT_ATOMS: atom_id res chain seq x y z
N MET A 1 -15.46 -1.98 -10.33
CA MET A 1 -16.01 -2.50 -9.04
C MET A 1 -16.67 -1.30 -8.38
N GLU A 2 -17.98 -1.10 -8.58
CA GLU A 2 -18.60 0.24 -8.47
C GLU A 2 -19.21 0.56 -7.10
N LEU A 3 -19.85 -0.42 -6.45
CA LEU A 3 -20.60 -0.18 -5.20
C LEU A 3 -19.72 0.41 -4.08
N GLY A 4 -18.52 -0.14 -3.87
CA GLY A 4 -17.58 0.36 -2.85
C GLY A 4 -16.93 1.69 -3.19
N ALA A 5 -16.98 2.10 -4.47
CA ALA A 5 -16.43 3.36 -4.95
C ALA A 5 -17.46 4.50 -4.95
N LEU A 6 -18.75 4.18 -5.11
CA LEU A 6 -19.82 5.18 -5.29
C LEU A 6 -20.84 5.23 -4.16
N VAL A 7 -21.03 4.14 -3.41
CA VAL A 7 -22.14 4.01 -2.44
C VAL A 7 -21.63 3.61 -1.05
N CYS A 8 -21.00 2.44 -0.92
CA CYS A 8 -20.48 1.93 0.35
C CYS A 8 -19.07 2.50 0.63
N LEU A 9 -19.01 3.82 0.75
CA LEU A 9 -17.78 4.59 0.92
C LEU A 9 -17.16 4.38 2.30
N LYS A 10 -15.83 4.55 2.37
CA LYS A 10 -15.07 4.46 3.63
C LYS A 10 -15.53 5.47 4.69
N LYS A 11 -15.98 6.65 4.25
CA LYS A 11 -16.56 7.69 5.08
C LYS A 11 -17.87 8.12 4.44
N ASN A 12 -18.90 8.34 5.25
CA ASN A 12 -20.22 8.81 4.82
C ASN A 12 -20.82 7.96 3.69
N PRO A 13 -21.12 6.67 3.94
CA PRO A 13 -21.74 5.80 2.95
C PRO A 13 -23.16 6.27 2.61
N SER A 14 -23.53 6.20 1.33
CA SER A 14 -24.87 6.56 0.83
C SER A 14 -25.86 5.41 1.04
N CYS A 15 -26.16 5.09 2.30
CA CYS A 15 -27.02 3.95 2.65
C CYS A 15 -28.44 4.09 2.09
N ASP A 16 -28.98 5.30 2.02
CA ASP A 16 -30.33 5.57 1.52
C ASP A 16 -30.52 5.17 0.05
N SER A 17 -29.45 5.25 -0.75
CA SER A 17 -29.43 4.84 -2.16
C SER A 17 -28.77 3.48 -2.38
N CYS A 18 -28.55 2.70 -1.32
CA CYS A 18 -27.80 1.46 -1.41
C CYS A 18 -28.67 0.31 -1.94
N PRO A 19 -28.36 -0.29 -3.11
CA PRO A 19 -29.20 -1.33 -3.72
C PRO A 19 -29.20 -2.66 -2.93
N VAL A 20 -28.36 -2.78 -1.90
CA VAL A 20 -28.22 -3.98 -1.06
C VAL A 20 -28.53 -3.70 0.41
N LEU A 21 -29.20 -2.57 0.70
CA LEU A 21 -29.51 -2.13 2.06
C LEU A 21 -30.24 -3.21 2.87
N ASP A 22 -31.23 -3.86 2.26
CA ASP A 22 -32.05 -4.92 2.89
C ASP A 22 -31.20 -6.12 3.37
N GLY A 23 -30.12 -6.42 2.64
CA GLY A 23 -29.17 -7.49 2.98
C GLY A 23 -28.03 -7.03 3.90
N CYS A 24 -27.90 -5.74 4.18
CA CYS A 24 -26.73 -5.18 4.85
C CYS A 24 -26.80 -5.40 6.37
N LYS A 25 -26.04 -6.40 6.86
CA LYS A 25 -25.89 -6.66 8.31
C LYS A 25 -25.29 -5.47 9.06
N ALA A 26 -24.35 -4.74 8.45
CA ALA A 26 -23.72 -3.60 9.09
C ALA A 26 -24.69 -2.44 9.33
N TYR A 27 -25.65 -2.23 8.41
CA TYR A 27 -26.73 -1.25 8.54
C TYR A 27 -27.72 -1.69 9.64
N LYS A 28 -28.19 -2.93 9.60
CA LYS A 28 -29.10 -3.50 10.62
C LYS A 28 -28.54 -3.44 12.05
N LEU A 29 -27.22 -3.51 12.19
CA LEU A 29 -26.52 -3.46 13.47
C LEU A 29 -25.97 -2.06 13.81
N MET A 30 -26.20 -1.04 12.98
CA MET A 30 -25.68 0.32 13.18
C MET A 30 -24.14 0.42 13.31
N ILE A 31 -23.39 -0.46 12.63
CA ILE A 31 -21.92 -0.57 12.72
C ILE A 31 -21.20 -0.29 11.40
N ILE A 32 -21.84 0.38 10.45
CA ILE A 32 -21.29 0.62 9.10
C ILE A 32 -19.95 1.36 9.18
N ASN A 33 -19.85 2.38 10.04
CA ASN A 33 -18.64 3.16 10.27
C ASN A 33 -17.50 2.37 10.96
N GLN A 34 -17.78 1.17 11.47
CA GLN A 34 -16.80 0.28 12.08
C GLN A 34 -16.28 -0.79 11.10
N ARG A 35 -16.71 -0.73 9.83
CA ARG A 35 -16.32 -1.65 8.78
C ARG A 35 -15.46 -0.94 7.71
N PRO A 36 -14.52 -1.67 7.09
CA PRO A 36 -14.00 -2.98 7.48
C PRO A 36 -13.20 -2.89 8.79
N ILE A 37 -13.03 -4.01 9.49
CA ILE A 37 -12.06 -4.09 10.59
C ILE A 37 -10.67 -4.06 9.95
N PRO A 38 -9.87 -3.00 10.16
CA PRO A 38 -8.57 -2.89 9.51
C PRO A 38 -7.65 -3.99 10.05
N ALA A 39 -7.02 -4.73 9.14
CA ALA A 39 -5.93 -5.62 9.52
C ALA A 39 -4.76 -4.78 10.09
N PRO A 40 -3.99 -5.33 11.05
CA PRO A 40 -2.79 -4.69 11.53
C PRO A 40 -1.85 -4.39 10.34
N ARG A 41 -1.34 -3.16 10.28
CA ARG A 41 -0.43 -2.75 9.22
C ARG A 41 0.85 -3.58 9.30
N LYS A 42 1.38 -4.00 8.14
CA LYS A 42 2.72 -4.58 8.07
C LYS A 42 3.72 -3.56 8.62
N LYS A 43 4.65 -4.03 9.45
CA LYS A 43 5.74 -3.18 9.97
C LYS A 43 6.53 -2.64 8.78
N THR A 44 6.70 -1.33 8.73
CA THR A 44 7.59 -0.69 7.75
C THR A 44 9.02 -1.06 8.09
N ILE A 45 9.76 -1.62 7.13
CA ILE A 45 11.19 -1.86 7.26
C ILE A 45 11.91 -0.58 6.82
N GLN A 46 12.67 0.04 7.73
CA GLN A 46 13.53 1.15 7.38
C GLN A 46 14.77 0.61 6.65
N ILE A 47 15.00 1.08 5.43
CA ILE A 47 16.16 0.71 4.62
C ILE A 47 17.05 1.95 4.53
N ASN A 48 18.19 1.90 5.22
CA ASN A 48 19.23 2.91 5.05
C ASN A 48 19.98 2.61 3.74
N MET A 49 20.00 3.57 2.84
CA MET A 49 20.61 3.42 1.52
C MET A 49 21.33 4.70 1.13
N ALA A 50 22.56 4.57 0.63
CA ALA A 50 23.27 5.65 -0.03
C ALA A 50 23.00 5.58 -1.55
N CYS A 51 22.81 6.74 -2.17
CA CYS A 51 22.72 6.87 -3.62
C CYS A 51 23.87 7.75 -4.12
N GLY A 52 24.56 7.28 -5.16
CA GLY A 52 25.59 8.05 -5.84
C GLY A 52 25.14 8.43 -7.25
N VAL A 53 25.50 9.63 -7.69
CA VAL A 53 25.30 10.07 -9.08
C VAL A 53 26.66 10.14 -9.76
N LEU A 54 26.90 9.26 -10.72
CA LEU A 54 28.12 9.26 -11.52
C LEU A 54 27.85 9.88 -12.88
N LYS A 55 28.62 10.93 -13.22
CA LYS A 55 28.49 11.69 -14.47
C LYS A 55 29.79 11.64 -15.27
N LYS A 56 29.68 11.43 -16.58
CA LYS A 56 30.79 11.60 -17.54
C LYS A 56 30.30 12.40 -18.75
N LYS A 57 30.80 13.63 -18.93
CA LYS A 57 30.30 14.59 -19.93
C LYS A 57 28.78 14.78 -19.81
N ARG A 58 28.00 14.40 -20.83
CA ARG A 58 26.53 14.46 -20.88
C ARG A 58 25.85 13.13 -20.52
N LEU A 59 26.59 12.15 -20.02
CA LEU A 59 26.08 10.84 -19.64
C LEU A 59 25.95 10.72 -18.11
N ILE A 60 24.93 9.99 -17.67
CA ILE A 60 24.69 9.61 -16.29
C ILE A 60 24.67 8.08 -16.21
N PHE A 61 25.30 7.50 -15.20
CA PHE A 61 25.29 6.06 -15.00
C PHE A 61 23.99 5.61 -14.33
N THR A 62 23.29 4.65 -14.95
CA THR A 62 22.07 4.04 -14.40
C THR A 62 22.27 2.53 -14.25
N GLN A 63 21.95 1.97 -13.09
CA GLN A 63 22.03 0.53 -12.85
C GLN A 63 20.65 -0.13 -13.05
N LYS A 64 20.57 -1.12 -13.94
CA LYS A 64 19.37 -1.95 -14.09
C LYS A 64 19.24 -2.86 -12.86
N LYS A 65 18.08 -2.83 -12.21
CA LYS A 65 17.77 -3.73 -11.09
C LYS A 65 17.93 -5.18 -11.55
N GLN A 66 18.78 -5.96 -10.89
CA GLN A 66 18.88 -7.39 -11.14
C GLN A 66 17.57 -8.09 -10.72
N LYS A 67 17.15 -9.12 -11.48
CA LYS A 67 16.00 -9.96 -11.10
C LYS A 67 16.35 -10.67 -9.78
N LYS A 68 15.59 -10.43 -8.72
CA LYS A 68 15.74 -11.16 -7.47
C LYS A 68 15.19 -12.59 -7.62
N MET A 69 15.97 -13.61 -7.25
CA MET A 69 15.44 -14.89 -6.77
C MET A 69 14.76 -14.67 -5.41
N PRO A 70 13.64 -15.34 -5.10
CA PRO A 70 13.00 -15.22 -3.80
C PRO A 70 13.93 -15.77 -2.70
N GLY A 71 14.27 -14.95 -1.70
CA GLY A 71 15.02 -15.38 -0.50
C GLY A 71 16.31 -14.62 -0.17
N GLN A 72 16.86 -13.79 -1.05
CA GLN A 72 18.08 -13.03 -0.71
C GLN A 72 17.77 -11.65 -0.12
N VAL A 73 17.90 -11.57 1.21
CA VAL A 73 18.33 -10.35 1.89
C VAL A 73 19.83 -10.24 1.67
N SER A 74 20.25 -9.44 0.68
CA SER A 74 21.66 -9.13 0.48
C SER A 74 22.16 -8.37 1.70
N LYS A 75 22.83 -9.10 2.60
CA LYS A 75 23.61 -8.56 3.71
C LYS A 75 24.69 -7.61 3.17
N SER A 76 24.90 -6.53 3.93
CA SER A 76 26.17 -5.79 4.06
C SER A 76 26.83 -5.31 2.77
N PHE A 77 26.60 -4.04 2.42
CA PHE A 77 27.68 -3.19 1.94
C PHE A 77 28.03 -2.25 3.10
N GLN A 78 28.84 -2.75 4.04
CA GLN A 78 29.61 -1.85 4.91
C GLN A 78 30.59 -1.11 3.98
N ALA A 79 30.36 0.19 3.81
CA ALA A 79 31.41 1.12 3.46
C ALA A 79 31.67 1.93 4.72
N ASP A 80 32.44 1.33 5.62
CA ASP A 80 33.10 2.08 6.69
C ASP A 80 34.05 3.07 6.02
N ALA A 81 33.94 4.34 6.41
CA ALA A 81 34.85 5.42 6.05
C ALA A 81 35.96 5.54 7.10
#